data_AF-A0A2E5C6Y2-F1
#
_entry.id   AF-A0A2E5C6Y2-F1
#
_cell.length_a   1.000
_cell.length_b   1.000
_cell.length_c   1.000
_cell.angle_alpha   90.00
_cell.angle_beta   90.00
_cell.angle_gamma   90.00
#
_symmetry.space_group_name_H-M   'P 1'
#
loop_
_entity.id
_entity.type
_entity.pdbx_description
1 polymer ?
#
loop_
_entity_poly.entity_id
_entity_poly.type
_entity_poly.pdbx_seq_one_letter_code
_entity_poly.pdbx_strand_id
1 'polypeptide(L)'
;MAKQASAVADAWALKCRKRALAIFRESVQRTIEEAQTPVAKGGKMRVDTGFLRGSGAASLTGMPTGPRRPIEEGATFDFLGDGVTLTIGRAQLGDTIFFGWSAEYARAREAQDGFLRSAAQNWRPTVAKVTQEAKARIR
;
A
#
# COMPACT_ATOMS: atom_id res chain seq x y z
N MET A 1 -1.80 44.82 5.40
CA MET A 1 -0.86 43.99 4.61
C MET A 1 -0.41 42.70 5.31
N ALA A 2 0.04 42.70 6.58
CA ALA A 2 0.50 41.47 7.27
C ALA A 2 -0.54 40.32 7.38
N LYS A 3 -1.84 40.65 7.55
CA LYS A 3 -2.94 39.65 7.54
C LYS A 3 -3.09 38.94 6.19
N GLN A 4 -2.70 39.55 5.07
CA GLN A 4 -2.77 38.93 3.74
C GLN A 4 -1.56 38.03 3.46
N ALA A 5 -0.36 38.42 3.91
CA ALA A 5 0.85 37.61 3.74
C ALA A 5 0.78 36.28 4.53
N SER A 6 0.32 36.33 5.79
CA SER A 6 0.10 35.13 6.61
C SER A 6 -0.92 34.18 5.98
N ALA A 7 -2.07 34.69 5.52
CA ALA A 7 -3.10 33.88 4.87
C ALA A 7 -2.59 33.17 3.59
N VAL A 8 -1.76 33.86 2.78
CA VAL A 8 -1.15 33.26 1.57
C VAL A 8 -0.15 32.17 1.95
N ALA A 9 0.69 32.42 2.96
CA ALA A 9 1.64 31.42 3.46
C ALA A 9 0.93 30.17 3.99
N ASP A 10 -0.15 30.33 4.75
CA ASP A 10 -0.95 29.24 5.29
C ASP A 10 -1.62 28.42 4.19
N ALA A 11 -2.22 29.08 3.21
CA ALA A 11 -2.85 28.43 2.06
C ALA A 11 -1.83 27.62 1.25
N TRP A 12 -0.63 28.16 1.04
CA TRP A 12 0.44 27.47 0.35
C TRP A 12 0.94 26.26 1.16
N ALA A 13 1.17 26.42 2.46
CA ALA A 13 1.58 25.33 3.35
C ALA A 13 0.55 24.19 3.37
N LEU A 14 -0.75 24.50 3.41
CA LEU A 14 -1.82 23.52 3.34
C LEU A 14 -1.81 22.77 2.00
N LYS A 15 -1.59 23.48 0.89
CA LYS A 15 -1.49 22.88 -0.45
C LYS A 15 -0.31 21.92 -0.55
N CYS A 16 0.85 22.31 -0.01
CA CYS A 16 2.04 21.46 0.05
C CYS A 16 1.78 20.19 0.88
N ARG A 17 1.17 20.33 2.07
CA ARG A 17 0.80 19.19 2.92
C ARG A 17 -0.16 18.22 2.23
N LYS A 18 -1.23 18.73 1.61
CA LYS A 18 -2.20 17.89 0.87
C LYS A 18 -1.54 17.11 -0.26
N ARG A 19 -0.63 17.73 -1.01
CA ARG A 19 0.12 17.07 -2.10
C ARG A 19 1.07 16.00 -1.58
N ALA A 20 1.83 16.30 -0.53
CA ALA A 20 2.72 15.34 0.09
C ALA A 20 1.93 14.12 0.62
N LEU A 21 0.78 14.35 1.25
CA LEU A 21 -0.10 13.29 1.75
C LEU A 21 -0.63 12.40 0.62
N ALA A 22 -1.06 13.01 -0.50
CA ALA A 22 -1.52 12.26 -1.66
C ALA A 22 -0.40 11.39 -2.25
N ILE A 23 0.82 11.93 -2.41
CA ILE A 23 1.97 11.18 -2.91
C ILE A 23 2.31 10.01 -1.98
N PHE A 24 2.31 10.25 -0.67
CA PHE A 24 2.59 9.21 0.33
C PHE A 24 1.60 8.05 0.21
N ARG A 25 0.29 8.34 0.26
CA ARG A 25 -0.77 7.32 0.19
C ARG A 25 -0.74 6.53 -1.11
N GLU A 26 -0.60 7.22 -2.23
CA GLU A 26 -0.52 6.59 -3.56
C GLU A 26 0.73 5.71 -3.69
N SER A 27 1.87 6.15 -3.13
CA SER A 27 3.10 5.36 -3.15
C SER A 27 2.95 4.06 -2.35
N VAL A 28 2.33 4.13 -1.17
CA VAL A 28 2.04 2.95 -0.35
C VAL A 28 1.09 2.00 -1.06
N GLN A 29 0.01 2.53 -1.65
CA GLN A 29 -0.95 1.77 -2.44
C GLN A 29 -0.24 0.98 -3.54
N ARG A 30 0.61 1.63 -4.35
CA ARG A 30 1.34 0.99 -5.44
C ARG A 30 2.35 -0.05 -4.99
N THR A 31 3.04 0.19 -3.88
CA THR A 31 3.94 -0.82 -3.31
C THR A 31 3.18 -2.07 -2.88
N ILE A 32 2.00 -1.92 -2.29
CA ILE A 32 1.16 -3.05 -1.92
C ILE A 32 0.60 -3.76 -3.15
N GLU A 33 0.16 -3.01 -4.17
CA GLU A 33 -0.29 -3.57 -5.44
C GLU A 33 0.82 -4.38 -6.14
N GLU A 34 2.04 -3.85 -6.17
CA GLU A 34 3.21 -4.58 -6.69
C GLU A 34 3.43 -5.89 -5.93
N ALA A 35 3.43 -5.84 -4.59
CA ALA A 35 3.58 -7.03 -3.75
C ALA A 35 2.43 -8.05 -3.94
N GLN A 36 1.23 -7.59 -4.29
CA GLN A 36 0.05 -8.42 -4.50
C GLN A 36 -0.15 -8.84 -5.97
N THR A 37 0.77 -8.46 -6.88
CA THR A 37 0.66 -8.74 -8.31
C THR A 37 0.96 -10.22 -8.58
N PRO A 38 0.00 -11.00 -9.12
CA PRO A 38 0.21 -12.42 -9.38
C PRO A 38 1.34 -12.69 -10.38
N VAL A 39 1.99 -13.86 -10.27
CA VAL A 39 2.98 -14.32 -11.25
C VAL A 39 2.41 -14.35 -12.68
N ALA A 40 1.15 -14.77 -12.84
CA ALA A 40 0.46 -14.77 -14.13
C ALA A 40 0.29 -13.36 -14.76
N LYS A 41 0.47 -12.28 -13.97
CA LYS A 41 0.43 -10.89 -14.41
C LYS A 41 1.82 -10.23 -14.41
N GLY A 42 2.89 -11.03 -14.35
CA GLY A 42 4.28 -10.55 -14.34
C GLY A 42 4.80 -10.10 -12.97
N GLY A 43 4.05 -10.35 -11.90
CA GLY A 43 4.51 -10.10 -10.52
C GLY A 43 5.15 -11.32 -9.89
N LYS A 44 5.19 -11.34 -8.56
CA LYS A 44 5.82 -12.42 -7.76
C LYS A 44 4.87 -13.10 -6.78
N MET A 45 3.64 -12.62 -6.66
CA MET A 45 2.64 -13.23 -5.78
C MET A 45 2.16 -14.55 -6.38
N ARG A 46 2.41 -15.67 -5.69
CA ARG A 46 1.86 -16.96 -6.09
C ARG A 46 0.38 -17.03 -5.73
N VAL A 47 -0.44 -17.43 -6.70
CA VAL A 47 -1.88 -17.60 -6.52
C VAL A 47 -2.21 -19.03 -6.90
N ASP A 48 -2.59 -19.83 -5.89
CA ASP A 48 -3.14 -21.17 -6.07
C ASP A 48 -4.66 -21.10 -5.77
N THR A 49 -5.05 -21.26 -4.50
CA THR A 49 -6.43 -20.99 -4.03
C THR A 49 -6.74 -19.49 -3.86
N GLY A 50 -5.73 -18.62 -3.95
CA GLY A 50 -5.85 -17.19 -3.68
C GLY A 50 -5.84 -16.82 -2.20
N PHE A 51 -5.88 -17.78 -1.27
CA PHE A 51 -5.93 -17.51 0.18
C PHE A 51 -4.78 -16.63 0.67
N LEU A 52 -3.54 -16.90 0.24
CA LEU A 52 -2.39 -16.05 0.59
C LEU A 52 -2.68 -14.59 0.26
N ARG A 53 -2.98 -14.31 -1.00
CA ARG A 53 -3.25 -12.96 -1.51
C ARG A 53 -4.45 -12.32 -0.80
N GLY A 54 -5.53 -13.08 -0.60
CA GLY A 54 -6.75 -12.65 0.08
C GLY A 54 -6.57 -12.37 1.58
N SER A 55 -5.60 -13.04 2.23
CA SER A 55 -5.27 -12.83 3.64
C SER A 55 -4.49 -11.53 3.93
N GLY A 56 -4.15 -10.77 2.89
CA GLY A 56 -3.42 -9.51 2.97
C GLY A 56 -4.29 -8.40 3.56
N ALA A 57 -3.81 -7.79 4.64
CA ALA A 57 -4.52 -6.73 5.35
C ALA A 57 -3.57 -5.58 5.72
N ALA A 58 -4.14 -4.40 5.97
CA ALA A 58 -3.42 -3.22 6.42
C ALA A 58 -3.96 -2.73 7.78
N SER A 59 -3.11 -2.07 8.55
CA SER A 59 -3.46 -1.45 9.83
C SER A 59 -2.54 -0.25 10.12
N LEU A 60 -3.03 0.71 10.91
CA LEU A 60 -2.26 1.87 11.39
C LEU A 60 -1.77 1.69 12.84
N THR A 61 -2.27 0.68 13.55
CA THR A 61 -2.03 0.51 15.00
C THR A 61 -1.08 -0.65 15.32
N GLY A 62 -0.79 -1.52 14.35
CA GLY A 62 0.10 -2.66 14.53
C GLY A 62 -0.03 -3.70 13.42
N MET A 63 0.77 -4.77 13.49
CA MET A 63 0.74 -5.84 12.49
C MET A 63 -0.64 -6.50 12.44
N PRO A 64 -1.30 -6.58 11.26
CA PRO A 64 -2.62 -7.18 11.15
C PRO A 64 -2.59 -8.68 11.44
N THR A 65 -3.69 -9.16 12.03
CA THR A 65 -3.92 -10.57 12.34
C THR A 65 -5.14 -11.07 11.58
N GLY A 66 -5.19 -12.37 11.30
CA GLY A 66 -6.32 -12.98 10.59
C GLY A 66 -6.23 -14.51 10.57
N PRO A 67 -7.16 -15.18 9.87
CA PRO A 67 -7.14 -16.62 9.71
C PRO A 67 -5.82 -17.12 9.10
N ARG A 68 -5.26 -18.19 9.66
CA ARG A 68 -3.99 -18.77 9.17
C ARG A 68 -4.17 -19.81 8.07
N ARG A 69 -5.39 -20.37 7.98
CA ARG A 69 -5.81 -21.38 7.00
C ARG A 69 -7.20 -21.01 6.45
N PRO A 70 -7.55 -21.49 5.25
CA PRO A 70 -8.92 -21.41 4.74
C PRO A 70 -9.91 -22.02 5.73
N ILE A 71 -11.10 -21.42 5.85
CA ILE A 71 -12.20 -21.96 6.67
C ILE A 71 -12.79 -23.20 6.01
N GLU A 72 -12.82 -23.23 4.68
CA GLU A 72 -13.23 -24.37 3.86
C GLU A 72 -12.09 -24.75 2.91
N GLU A 73 -11.83 -26.05 2.80
CA GLU A 73 -10.81 -26.60 1.91
C GLU A 73 -11.30 -26.49 0.45
N GLY A 74 -10.49 -25.87 -0.41
CA GLY A 74 -10.86 -25.62 -1.81
C GLY A 74 -11.58 -24.28 -2.07
N ALA A 75 -11.84 -23.47 -1.05
CA ALA A 75 -12.40 -22.13 -1.25
C ALA A 75 -11.44 -21.22 -2.03
N THR A 76 -11.98 -20.48 -2.99
CA THR A 76 -11.24 -19.43 -3.72
C THR A 76 -11.36 -18.10 -2.98
N PHE A 77 -10.25 -17.36 -2.88
CA PHE A 77 -10.22 -16.08 -2.20
C PHE A 77 -9.77 -14.98 -3.14
N ASP A 78 -10.59 -13.94 -3.26
CA ASP A 78 -10.21 -12.70 -3.91
C ASP A 78 -9.46 -11.78 -2.94
N PHE A 79 -8.60 -10.94 -3.51
CA PHE A 79 -7.95 -9.89 -2.75
C PHE A 79 -8.97 -8.82 -2.37
N LEU A 80 -9.27 -8.70 -1.07
CA LEU A 80 -10.12 -7.64 -0.52
C LEU A 80 -9.36 -6.32 -0.42
N GLY A 81 -9.00 -5.75 -1.58
CA GLY A 81 -8.23 -4.51 -1.69
C GLY A 81 -8.91 -3.30 -1.04
N ASP A 82 -10.24 -3.30 -0.93
CA ASP A 82 -11.01 -2.17 -0.40
C ASP A 82 -10.67 -1.81 1.05
N GLY A 83 -10.45 -2.83 1.90
CA GLY A 83 -10.07 -2.60 3.31
C GLY A 83 -8.67 -2.02 3.45
N VAL A 84 -7.75 -2.43 2.58
CA VAL A 84 -6.38 -1.89 2.51
C VAL A 84 -6.41 -0.45 2.04
N THR A 85 -7.11 -0.16 0.94
CA THR A 85 -7.27 1.19 0.38
C THR A 85 -7.90 2.15 1.40
N LEU A 86 -8.93 1.70 2.14
CA LEU A 86 -9.55 2.49 3.20
C LEU A 86 -8.57 2.84 4.33
N THR A 87 -7.74 1.87 4.74
CA THR A 87 -6.73 2.08 5.78
C THR A 87 -5.68 3.09 5.33
N ILE A 88 -5.18 2.97 4.11
CA ILE A 88 -4.25 3.93 3.50
C ILE A 88 -4.88 5.32 3.39
N GLY A 89 -6.16 5.39 3.03
CA GLY A 89 -6.93 6.64 2.96
C GLY A 89 -7.06 7.37 4.31
N ARG A 90 -6.94 6.66 5.44
CA ARG A 90 -6.94 7.24 6.80
C ARG A 90 -5.55 7.72 7.24
N ALA A 91 -4.48 7.13 6.71
CA ALA A 91 -3.10 7.42 7.10
C ALA A 91 -2.74 8.90 6.93
N GLN A 92 -2.01 9.48 7.88
CA GLN A 92 -1.45 10.82 7.85
C GLN A 92 0.06 10.78 7.54
N LEU A 93 0.64 11.94 7.20
CA LEU A 93 2.08 12.05 7.06
C LEU A 93 2.76 11.83 8.41
N GLY A 94 3.70 10.88 8.46
CA GLY A 94 4.40 10.48 9.68
C GLY A 94 3.83 9.21 10.32
N ASP A 95 2.65 8.75 9.88
CA ASP A 95 2.11 7.47 10.36
C ASP A 95 2.94 6.29 9.86
N THR A 96 2.95 5.22 10.66
CA THR A 96 3.47 3.92 10.24
C THR A 96 2.31 3.06 9.76
N ILE A 97 2.39 2.59 8.51
CA ILE A 97 1.41 1.67 7.94
C ILE A 97 1.97 0.26 8.03
N PHE A 98 1.22 -0.63 8.68
CA PHE A 98 1.52 -2.05 8.74
C PHE A 98 0.73 -2.76 7.66
N PHE A 99 1.41 -3.54 6.83
CA PHE A 99 0.77 -4.43 5.86
C PHE A 99 1.39 -5.81 5.98
N GLY A 100 0.55 -6.84 5.90
CA GLY A 100 1.02 -8.22 6.01
C GLY A 100 -0.06 -9.23 5.66
N TRP A 101 0.35 -10.48 5.62
CA TRP A 101 -0.50 -11.62 5.31
C TRP A 101 -0.60 -12.53 6.54
N SER A 102 -1.81 -13.04 6.79
CA SER A 102 -2.07 -13.92 7.93
C SER A 102 -1.93 -15.41 7.62
N ALA A 103 -1.86 -15.79 6.33
CA ALA A 103 -1.66 -17.18 5.93
C ALA A 103 -0.39 -17.79 6.57
N GLU A 104 -0.51 -19.02 7.09
CA GLU A 104 0.57 -19.72 7.80
C GLU A 104 1.86 -19.83 6.97
N TYR A 105 1.69 -20.11 5.67
CA TYR A 105 2.79 -20.28 4.72
C TYR A 105 3.29 -18.98 4.11
N ALA A 106 2.74 -17.81 4.48
CA ALA A 106 3.11 -16.53 3.89
C ALA A 106 4.61 -16.21 4.04
N ARG A 107 5.18 -16.45 5.22
CA ARG A 107 6.61 -16.19 5.47
C ARG A 107 7.53 -17.09 4.65
N ALA A 108 7.21 -18.37 4.57
CA ALA A 108 7.98 -19.33 3.78
C ALA A 108 7.92 -18.98 2.29
N ARG A 109 6.72 -18.59 1.79
CA ARG A 109 6.57 -18.12 0.42
C ARG A 109 7.28 -16.81 0.15
N GLU A 110 7.20 -15.84 1.05
CA GLU A 110 7.96 -14.59 0.89
C GLU A 110 9.46 -14.83 0.85
N ALA A 111 10.00 -15.75 1.64
CA ALA A 111 11.41 -16.10 1.59
C ALA A 111 11.85 -16.71 0.25
N GLN A 112 10.94 -17.43 -0.43
CA GLN A 112 11.20 -18.08 -1.72
C GLN A 112 10.92 -17.17 -2.92
N ASP A 113 9.73 -16.57 -2.94
CA ASP A 113 9.20 -15.82 -4.08
C ASP A 113 9.59 -14.32 -3.99
N GLY A 114 9.76 -13.77 -2.78
CA GLY A 114 10.28 -12.40 -2.55
C GLY A 114 9.37 -11.28 -3.02
N PHE A 115 8.05 -11.45 -2.94
CA PHE A 115 7.05 -10.51 -3.47
C PHE A 115 6.99 -9.20 -2.67
N LEU A 116 7.04 -9.26 -1.33
CA LEU A 116 7.11 -8.06 -0.50
C LEU A 116 8.49 -7.42 -0.60
N ARG A 117 9.55 -8.22 -0.52
CA ARG A 117 10.93 -7.74 -0.51
C ARG A 117 11.26 -6.97 -1.79
N SER A 118 10.85 -7.46 -2.96
CA SER A 118 11.07 -6.72 -4.21
C SER A 118 10.26 -5.43 -4.27
N ALA A 119 8.99 -5.47 -3.87
CA ALA A 119 8.16 -4.27 -3.84
C ALA A 119 8.72 -3.20 -2.89
N ALA A 120 9.25 -3.63 -1.74
CA ALA A 120 9.93 -2.75 -0.78
C ALA A 120 11.23 -2.15 -1.35
N GLN A 121 12.02 -2.94 -2.09
CA GLN A 121 13.20 -2.43 -2.80
C GLN A 121 12.83 -1.36 -3.84
N ASN A 122 11.66 -1.50 -4.47
CA ASN A 122 11.12 -0.55 -5.44
C ASN A 122 10.45 0.69 -4.84
N TRP A 123 10.47 0.86 -3.51
CA TRP A 123 9.87 2.02 -2.84
C TRP A 123 10.31 3.36 -3.44
N ARG A 124 11.62 3.58 -3.57
CA ARG A 124 12.18 4.82 -4.11
C ARG A 124 11.73 5.11 -5.56
N PRO A 125 11.87 4.16 -6.51
CA PRO A 125 11.30 4.29 -7.85
C PRO A 125 9.79 4.60 -7.85
N THR A 126 9.02 3.91 -7.01
CA THR A 126 7.56 4.11 -6.91
C THR A 126 7.21 5.53 -6.46
N VAL A 127 7.84 6.04 -5.41
CA VAL A 127 7.64 7.43 -4.95
C VAL A 127 8.02 8.44 -6.03
N ALA A 128 9.13 8.20 -6.74
CA ALA A 128 9.57 9.08 -7.82
C ALA A 128 8.54 9.13 -8.97
N LYS A 129 8.03 7.97 -9.39
CA LYS A 129 7.00 7.85 -10.43
C LYS A 129 5.70 8.56 -10.02
N VAL A 130 5.20 8.28 -8.80
CA VAL A 130 4.00 8.95 -8.26
C VAL A 130 4.18 10.45 -8.21
N THR A 131 5.36 10.93 -7.80
CA THR A 131 5.67 12.36 -7.74
C THR A 131 5.66 12.99 -9.13
N GLN A 132 6.22 12.33 -10.15
CA GLN A 132 6.17 12.81 -11.53
C GLN A 132 4.73 12.89 -12.06
N GLU A 133 3.93 11.86 -11.85
CA GLU A 133 2.53 11.84 -12.27
C GLU A 133 1.71 12.91 -11.54
N ALA A 134 1.92 13.09 -10.24
CA ALA A 134 1.26 14.15 -9.46
C ALA A 134 1.61 15.54 -10.01
N LYS A 135 2.87 15.77 -10.42
CA LYS A 135 3.29 17.02 -11.08
C LYS A 135 2.62 17.20 -12.45
N ALA A 136 2.51 16.13 -13.23
CA ALA A 136 1.90 16.16 -14.56
C ALA A 136 0.41 16.51 -14.53
N ARG A 137 -0.34 16.05 -13.51
CA ARG A 137 -1.78 16.33 -13.34
C ARG A 137 -2.12 17.79 -13.00
N ILE A 138 -1.12 18.60 -12.66
CA ILE A 138 -1.29 20.00 -12.24
C ILE A 138 -0.87 20.98 -13.36
N ARG A 139 -0.21 20.48 -14.41
CA ARG A 139 0.02 21.26 -15.64
C ARG A 139 -1.27 21.39 -16.42
#